data_AF-A0A7C2Q0Z1-F1
#
_entry.id   AF-A0A7C2Q0Z1-F1
#
_cell.length_a   1.000
_cell.length_b   1.000
_cell.length_c   1.000
_cell.angle_alpha   90.00
_cell.angle_beta   90.00
_cell.angle_gamma   90.00
#
_symmetry.space_group_name_H-M   'P 1'
#
loop_
_entity.id
_entity.type
_entity.pdbx_description
1 polymer ?
#
loop_
_entity_poly.entity_id
_entity_poly.type
_entity_poly.pdbx_seq_one_letter_code
_entity_poly.pdbx_strand_id
1 'polypeptide(L)'
;MKLELTELELKQLVIWADHTIAGGHFGDGNVVFPEEGITLDKLKNSQDGTLEIRERDVQVMIIWCENAIGKTLKGMTSEEISLIAKLEQAQEAFS
;
A
#
# COMPACT_ATOMS: atom_id res chain seq x y z
N MET A 1 -11.19 0.63 -10.20
CA MET A 1 -10.41 -0.49 -10.78
C MET A 1 -10.38 -1.62 -9.77
N LYS A 2 -10.25 -2.87 -10.20
CA LYS A 2 -10.01 -3.99 -9.29
C LYS A 2 -8.52 -4.29 -9.21
N LEU A 3 -8.00 -4.41 -8.00
CA LEU A 3 -6.63 -4.87 -7.73
C LEU A 3 -6.72 -6.24 -7.05
N GLU A 4 -6.02 -7.23 -7.60
CA GLU A 4 -5.98 -8.58 -7.05
C GLU A 4 -4.64 -8.83 -6.36
N LEU A 5 -4.71 -9.05 -5.06
CA LEU A 5 -3.57 -9.32 -4.19
C LEU A 5 -3.69 -10.72 -3.60
N THR A 6 -2.54 -11.36 -3.43
CA THR A 6 -2.43 -12.55 -2.59
C THR A 6 -2.55 -12.16 -1.12
N GLU A 7 -2.84 -13.13 -0.25
CA GLU A 7 -2.87 -12.88 1.20
C GLU A 7 -1.55 -12.31 1.73
N LEU A 8 -0.41 -12.71 1.16
CA LEU A 8 0.91 -12.23 1.58
C LEU A 8 1.12 -10.77 1.16
N GLU A 9 0.77 -10.42 -0.07
CA GLU A 9 0.83 -9.04 -0.57
C GLU A 9 -0.10 -8.11 0.23
N LEU A 10 -1.30 -8.57 0.57
CA LEU A 10 -2.24 -7.81 1.41
C LEU A 10 -1.67 -7.59 2.82
N LYS A 11 -1.10 -8.63 3.44
CA LYS A 11 -0.42 -8.51 4.74
C LYS A 11 0.76 -7.54 4.65
N GLN A 12 1.54 -7.60 3.56
CA GLN A 12 2.68 -6.72 3.34
C GLN A 12 2.26 -5.25 3.24
N LEU A 13 1.17 -4.94 2.52
CA LEU A 13 0.60 -3.58 2.46
C LEU A 13 0.19 -3.07 3.84
N VAL A 14 -0.46 -3.92 4.65
CA VAL A 14 -0.86 -3.53 6.02
C VAL A 14 0.37 -3.25 6.88
N ILE A 15 1.44 -4.06 6.76
CA ILE A 15 2.70 -3.81 7.46
C ILE A 15 3.31 -2.46 7.05
N TRP A 16 3.33 -2.14 5.75
CA TRP A 16 3.83 -0.85 5.27
C TRP A 16 2.97 0.33 5.73
N ALA A 17 1.65 0.17 5.75
CA ALA A 17 0.72 1.16 6.26
C ALA A 17 0.98 1.45 7.74
N ASP A 18 1.07 0.40 8.56
CA ASP A 18 1.33 0.53 10.00
C ASP A 18 2.70 1.17 10.25
N HIS A 19 3.75 0.78 9.50
CA HIS A 19 5.08 1.39 9.60
C HIS A 19 5.04 2.89 9.24
N THR A 20 4.32 3.25 8.18
CA THR A 20 4.22 4.64 7.71
C THR A 20 3.47 5.53 8.70
N ILE A 21 2.32 5.05 9.19
CA ILE A 21 1.43 5.78 10.10
C ILE A 21 2.08 5.92 11.47
N ALA A 22 2.65 4.84 12.01
CA ALA A 22 3.33 4.85 13.31
C ALA A 22 4.68 5.58 13.26
N GLY A 23 5.36 5.57 12.11
CA GLY A 23 6.62 6.26 11.87
C GLY A 23 6.49 7.80 11.82
N GLY A 24 5.26 8.33 11.77
CA GLY A 24 5.00 9.77 11.86
C GLY A 24 5.49 10.55 10.64
N HIS A 25 5.21 10.06 9.42
CA HIS A 25 5.67 10.71 8.17
C HIS A 25 5.33 12.20 8.03
N PHE A 26 4.41 12.73 8.83
CA PHE A 26 4.01 14.14 8.83
C PHE A 26 4.36 14.90 10.12
N GLY A 27 5.28 14.39 10.94
CA GLY A 27 5.88 15.13 12.06
C GLY A 27 5.09 15.14 13.38
N ASP A 28 3.90 14.53 13.41
CA ASP A 28 3.13 14.28 14.62
C ASP A 28 2.69 12.80 14.60
N GLY A 29 3.08 12.04 15.61
CA GLY A 29 2.89 10.58 15.64
C GLY A 29 1.41 10.20 15.61
N ASN A 30 1.05 9.23 14.77
CA ASN A 30 -0.30 8.64 14.61
C ASN A 30 -1.38 9.53 13.96
N VAL A 31 -1.02 10.52 13.15
CA VAL A 31 -2.01 11.17 12.27
C VAL A 31 -2.30 10.25 11.08
N VAL A 32 -3.55 9.80 10.97
CA VAL A 32 -4.06 9.08 9.79
C VAL A 32 -4.83 10.07 8.94
N PHE A 33 -4.38 10.34 7.72
CA PHE A 33 -5.16 11.17 6.80
C PHE A 33 -6.43 10.41 6.37
N PRO A 34 -7.55 11.12 6.08
CA PRO A 34 -8.80 10.46 5.69
C PRO A 34 -8.63 9.42 4.56
N GLU A 35 -7.79 9.73 3.57
CA GLU A 35 -7.50 8.85 2.44
C GLU A 35 -6.74 7.59 2.86
N GLU A 36 -5.81 7.71 3.81
CA GLU A 36 -5.08 6.58 4.39
C GLU A 36 -6.01 5.67 5.19
N GLY A 37 -6.90 6.27 5.99
CA GLY A 37 -7.90 5.54 6.76
C GLY A 37 -8.85 4.74 5.87
N ILE A 38 -9.35 5.36 4.80
CA ILE A 38 -10.22 4.69 3.82
C ILE A 38 -9.46 3.55 3.12
N THR A 39 -8.22 3.79 2.71
CA THR A 39 -7.40 2.77 2.03
C THR A 39 -7.12 1.58 2.95
N LEU A 40 -6.77 1.85 4.22
CA LEU A 40 -6.47 0.84 5.21
C LEU A 40 -7.72 0.02 5.58
N ASP A 41 -8.88 0.65 5.67
CA ASP A 41 -10.15 -0.04 5.93
C ASP A 41 -10.50 -1.01 4.79
N LYS A 42 -10.31 -0.60 3.53
CA LYS A 42 -10.48 -1.49 2.37
C LYS A 42 -9.55 -2.71 2.44
N LEU A 43 -8.28 -2.51 2.80
CA LEU A 43 -7.32 -3.60 2.95
C LEU A 43 -7.74 -4.57 4.06
N LYS A 44 -8.16 -4.06 5.22
CA LYS A 44 -8.56 -4.88 6.37
C LYS A 44 -9.86 -5.63 6.15
N ASN A 45 -10.76 -5.10 5.32
CA ASN A 45 -12.06 -5.70 5.02
C ASN A 45 -12.08 -6.57 3.76
N SER A 46 -10.97 -6.67 3.01
CA SER A 46 -10.89 -7.56 1.85
C SER A 46 -10.73 -9.02 2.31
N GLN A 47 -11.64 -9.88 1.85
CA GLN A 47 -11.70 -11.30 2.24
C GLN A 47 -11.01 -12.23 1.25
N ASP A 48 -10.93 -11.83 -0.02
CA ASP A 48 -10.44 -12.64 -1.14
C ASP A 48 -9.19 -12.04 -1.81
N GLY A 49 -8.65 -10.95 -1.25
CA GLY A 49 -7.55 -10.21 -1.84
C GLY A 49 -7.95 -9.34 -3.02
N THR A 50 -9.24 -9.29 -3.38
CA THR A 50 -9.75 -8.37 -4.38
C THR A 50 -10.14 -7.05 -3.71
N LEU A 51 -9.64 -5.96 -4.28
CA LEU A 51 -9.85 -4.60 -3.77
C LEU A 51 -10.43 -3.71 -4.85
N GLU A 52 -11.52 -3.00 -4.54
CA GLU A 52 -11.96 -1.88 -5.38
C GLU A 52 -11.17 -0.63 -5.02
N ILE A 53 -10.25 -0.28 -5.92
CA ILE A 53 -9.32 0.83 -5.75
C ILE A 53 -9.63 1.99 -6.71
N ARG A 54 -9.36 3.19 -6.21
CA ARG A 54 -9.31 4.49 -6.89
C ARG A 54 -7.85 4.90 -7.05
N GLU A 55 -7.59 5.85 -7.94
CA GLU A 55 -6.25 6.43 -8.13
C GLU A 55 -5.62 6.86 -6.80
N ARG A 56 -6.39 7.52 -5.93
CA ARG A 56 -5.91 7.98 -4.62
C ARG A 56 -5.46 6.84 -3.71
N ASP A 57 -6.12 5.68 -3.77
CA ASP A 57 -5.76 4.51 -2.97
C ASP A 57 -4.39 3.97 -3.43
N VAL A 58 -4.15 3.92 -4.75
CA VAL A 58 -2.86 3.50 -5.33
C VAL A 58 -1.74 4.44 -4.90
N GLN A 59 -1.98 5.75 -5.01
CA GLN A 59 -0.99 6.75 -4.60
C GLN A 59 -0.66 6.65 -3.10
N VAL A 60 -1.64 6.35 -2.24
CA VAL A 60 -1.41 6.10 -0.80
C VAL A 60 -0.55 4.85 -0.60
N MET A 61 -0.88 3.74 -1.26
CA MET A 61 -0.12 2.48 -1.14
C MET A 61 1.33 2.64 -1.62
N ILE A 62 1.57 3.41 -2.68
CA ILE A 62 2.92 3.73 -3.16
C ILE A 62 3.70 4.54 -2.12
N ILE A 63 3.07 5.55 -1.49
CA ILE A 63 3.71 6.31 -0.41
C ILE A 63 4.11 5.37 0.75
N TRP A 64 3.25 4.43 1.13
CA TRP A 64 3.57 3.45 2.17
C TRP A 64 4.76 2.56 1.80
N CYS A 65 4.80 2.10 0.54
CA CYS A 65 5.91 1.32 0.00
C CYS A 65 7.24 2.09 0.05
N GLU A 66 7.27 3.32 -0.48
CA GLU A 66 8.49 4.14 -0.52
C GLU A 66 9.04 4.42 0.88
N ASN A 67 8.14 4.59 1.85
CA ASN A 67 8.48 4.87 3.23
C ASN A 67 8.98 3.63 3.99
N ALA A 68 8.40 2.45 3.74
CA ALA A 68 8.78 1.23 4.44
C ALA A 68 10.10 0.63 3.94
N ILE A 69 10.37 0.71 2.63
CA ILE A 69 11.50 0.00 2.00
C ILE A 69 12.59 0.98 1.52
N GLY A 70 12.29 2.28 1.45
CA GLY A 70 13.16 3.27 0.82
C GLY A 70 13.24 3.08 -0.71
N LYS A 71 14.18 3.79 -1.35
CA LYS A 71 14.33 3.80 -2.83
C LYS A 71 15.17 2.66 -3.41
N THR A 72 15.58 1.67 -2.61
CA THR A 72 16.58 0.68 -3.04
C THR A 72 16.01 -0.74 -3.02
N LEU A 73 15.94 -1.40 -4.18
CA LEU A 73 15.40 -2.76 -4.37
C LEU A 73 16.24 -3.90 -3.73
N LYS A 74 17.33 -3.58 -3.02
CA LYS A 74 18.33 -4.58 -2.61
C LYS A 74 17.90 -5.26 -1.31
N GLY A 75 17.43 -6.50 -1.41
CA GLY A 75 16.99 -7.30 -0.25
C GLY A 75 15.48 -7.46 -0.11
N MET A 76 14.70 -7.03 -1.11
CA MET A 76 13.25 -7.22 -1.12
C MET A 76 12.86 -8.69 -1.30
N THR A 77 11.73 -9.08 -0.71
CA THR A 77 11.15 -10.41 -0.91
C THR A 77 10.43 -10.50 -2.26
N SER A 78 10.13 -11.71 -2.71
CA SER A 78 9.40 -11.93 -3.96
C SER A 78 8.00 -11.32 -3.94
N GLU A 79 7.36 -11.28 -2.77
CA GLU A 79 6.06 -10.68 -2.53
C GLU A 79 6.11 -9.16 -2.67
N GLU A 80 7.13 -8.51 -2.10
CA GLU A 80 7.32 -7.06 -2.21
C GLU A 80 7.54 -6.63 -3.67
N ILE A 81 8.35 -7.39 -4.42
CA ILE A 81 8.59 -7.13 -5.85
C ILE A 81 7.29 -7.28 -6.66
N SER A 82 6.54 -8.36 -6.45
CA SER A 82 5.26 -8.60 -7.12
C SER A 82 4.25 -7.49 -6.81
N LEU A 83 4.14 -7.10 -5.55
CA LEU A 83 3.26 -6.04 -5.10
C LEU A 83 3.59 -4.68 -5.74
N ILE A 84 4.87 -4.30 -5.78
CA ILE A 84 5.33 -3.05 -6.42
C ILE A 84 4.92 -3.04 -7.90
N ALA A 85 5.18 -4.13 -8.64
CA ALA A 85 4.82 -4.22 -10.04
C ALA A 85 3.30 -4.08 -10.27
N LYS A 86 2.47 -4.63 -9.37
CA LYS A 86 1.01 -4.46 -9.43
C LYS A 86 0.57 -3.02 -9.14
N LEU A 87 1.22 -2.33 -8.20
CA LEU A 87 0.94 -0.93 -7.89
C LEU A 87 1.33 -0.01 -9.05
N GLU A 88 2.48 -0.25 -9.70
CA GLU A 88 2.92 0.47 -10.89
C GLU A 88 1.92 0.29 -12.05
N GLN A 89 1.51 -0.95 -12.34
CA GLN A 89 0.48 -1.22 -13.36
C GLN A 89 -0.85 -0.54 -13.03
N ALA A 90 -1.24 -0.53 -11.76
CA ALA A 90 -2.45 0.17 -11.33
C ALA A 90 -2.33 1.69 -11.50
N GLN A 91 -1.16 2.28 -11.24
CA GLN A 91 -0.89 3.69 -11.44
C GLN A 91 -0.95 4.08 -12.92
N GLU A 92 -0.34 3.28 -13.80
CA GLU A 92 -0.41 3.48 -15.25
C GLU A 92 -1.84 3.39 -15.78
N ALA A 93 -2.67 2.51 -15.21
CA ALA A 93 -4.07 2.37 -15.61
C ALA A 93 -4.96 3.58 -15.23
N PHE A 94 -4.49 4.46 -14.34
CA PHE A 94 -5.18 5.71 -13.98
C PHE A 94 -4.58 6.95 -14.67
N SER A 95 -3.48 6.80 -15.40
CA SER A 95 -2.82 7.88 -16.16
C SER A 95 -3.45 8.07 -17.55
#